data_AF-A0A843BXD6-F1
#
_entry.id   AF-A0A843BXD6-F1
#
_cell.length_a   1.000
_cell.length_b   1.000
_cell.length_c   1.000
_cell.angle_alpha   90.00
_cell.angle_beta   90.00
_cell.angle_gamma   90.00
#
_symmetry.space_group_name_H-M   'P 1'
#
loop_
_entity.id
_entity.type
_entity.pdbx_description
1 polymer ?
#
loop_
_entity_poly.entity_id
_entity_poly.type
_entity_poly.pdbx_seq_one_letter_code
_entity_poly.pdbx_strand_id
1 'polypeptide(L)' 'MKIAFQGERGAYSENAIYTFFGEDVQVEPRKDLREVFESVTNQKSEFG' A
#
# COMPACT_ATOMS: atom_id res chain seq x y z
N MET A 1 -1.09 0.09 10.98
CA MET A 1 -2.00 -0.20 9.85
C MET A 1 -1.17 -0.45 8.59
N LYS A 2 -1.37 -1.58 7.91
CA LYS A 2 -0.58 -1.96 6.71
C LYS A 2 -1.33 -1.69 5.42
N ILE A 3 -0.69 -1.01 4.48
CA ILE A 3 -1.30 -0.58 3.22
C ILE A 3 -0.41 -1.01 2.07
N ALA A 4 -0.90 -1.94 1.25
CA ALA A 4 -0.25 -2.29 -0.01
C ALA A 4 -0.52 -1.21 -1.06
N PHE A 5 0.40 -1.04 -2.01
CA PHE A 5 0.14 -0.19 -3.17
C PHE A 5 1.04 -0.60 -4.34
N GLN A 6 0.61 -0.31 -5.56
CA GLN A 6 1.43 -0.56 -6.74
C GLN A 6 2.43 0.58 -6.93
N GLY A 7 3.72 0.24 -6.97
CA GLY A 7 4.81 1.19 -7.18
C GLY A 7 6.03 0.90 -6.30
N GLU A 8 6.89 1.90 -6.21
CA GLU A 8 8.09 1.90 -5.38
C GLU A 8 7.99 2.99 -4.31
N ARG A 9 8.89 2.96 -3.32
CA ARG A 9 9.01 4.08 -2.37
C ARG A 9 9.35 5.37 -3.11
N GLY A 10 8.66 6.45 -2.75
CA GLY A 10 8.68 7.74 -3.41
C GLY A 10 7.65 7.89 -4.54
N ALA A 11 6.88 6.84 -4.87
CA ALA A 11 5.83 6.95 -5.87
C ALA A 11 4.69 7.86 -5.38
N TYR A 12 3.95 8.45 -6.32
CA TYR A 12 2.79 9.29 -6.01
C TYR A 12 1.74 8.56 -5.14
N SER A 13 1.58 7.26 -5.36
CA SER A 13 0.71 6.39 -4.55
C SER A 13 1.07 6.39 -3.07
N GLU A 14 2.36 6.45 -2.71
CA GLU A 14 2.80 6.50 -1.31
C GLU A 14 2.37 7.83 -0.65
N ASN A 15 2.53 8.95 -1.37
CA ASN A 15 2.07 10.25 -0.87
C ASN A 15 0.55 10.30 -0.71
N ALA A 16 -0.21 9.66 -1.61
CA ALA A 16 -1.67 9.58 -1.49
C ALA A 16 -2.08 8.82 -0.22
N ILE A 17 -1.34 7.75 0.13
CA ILE A 17 -1.56 6.99 1.36
C ILE A 17 -1.31 7.86 2.58
N TYR A 18 -0.17 8.54 2.65
CA TYR A 18 0.12 9.44 3.78
C TYR A 18 -0.86 10.60 3.89
N THR A 19 -1.33 11.13 2.76
CA THR A 19 -2.33 12.22 2.73
C THR A 19 -3.68 11.75 3.30
N PHE A 20 -4.09 10.52 3.02
CA PHE A 20 -5.39 10.01 3.44
C PHE A 20 -5.37 9.38 4.84
N PHE A 21 -4.35 8.60 5.17
CA PHE A 21 -4.26 7.82 6.40
C PHE A 21 -3.36 8.45 7.48
N GLY A 22 -2.58 9.48 7.13
CA GLY A 22 -1.53 10.05 7.99
C GLY A 22 -0.20 9.29 7.89
N GLU A 23 0.83 9.80 8.56
CA GLU A 23 2.20 9.27 8.47
C GLU A 23 2.45 8.03 9.35
N ASP A 24 1.56 7.72 10.31
CA ASP A 24 1.68 6.57 11.23
C ASP A 24 1.17 5.25 10.62
N VAL A 25 1.46 5.03 9.34
CA VAL A 25 1.07 3.83 8.58
C VAL A 25 2.28 3.13 7.98
N GLN A 26 2.18 1.82 7.88
CA GLN A 26 3.20 1.00 7.24
C GLN A 26 2.80 0.76 5.78
N VAL A 27 3.53 1.38 4.87
CA VAL A 27 3.33 1.23 3.43
C VAL A 27 4.15 0.06 2.87
N GLU A 28 3.52 -0.73 2.01
CA GLU A 28 4.07 -1.96 1.45
C GLU A 28 4.01 -1.93 -0.10
N PRO A 29 5.06 -1.44 -0.79
CA PRO A 29 5.08 -1.42 -2.24
C PRO A 29 4.98 -2.83 -2.84
N ARG A 30 4.32 -2.92 -3.99
CA ARG A 30 4.11 -4.13 -4.79
C ARG A 30 4.41 -3.85 -6.26
N LYS A 31 4.87 -4.87 -6.96
CA LYS A 31 5.32 -4.74 -8.35
C LYS A 31 4.17 -4.39 -9.29
N ASP A 32 3.03 -5.04 -9.10
CA ASP A 32 1.84 -4.86 -9.91
C ASP A 32 0.55 -4.92 -9.08
N LEU A 33 -0.57 -4.58 -9.72
CA LEU A 33 -1.86 -4.54 -9.05
C LEU A 33 -2.32 -5.92 -8.56
N ARG A 34 -1.92 -7.02 -9.22
CA ARG A 34 -2.32 -8.37 -8.80
C ARG A 34 -1.73 -8.67 -7.43
N GLU A 35 -0.46 -8.34 -7.21
CA GLU A 35 0.18 -8.49 -5.91
C GLU A 35 -0.46 -7.62 -4.82
N VAL A 36 -0.99 -6.43 -5.15
CA VAL A 36 -1.78 -5.60 -4.21
C VAL A 36 -3.05 -6.33 -3.80
N PHE A 37 -3.84 -6.79 -4.77
CA PHE A 37 -5.08 -7.53 -4.51
C PHE A 37 -4.82 -8.82 -3.72
N GLU A 38 -3.76 -9.56 -4.03
CA GLU A 38 -3.35 -10.74 -3.28
C GLU A 38 -2.96 -10.41 -1.85
N SER A 39 -2.30 -9.27 -1.60
CA SER A 39 -1.91 -8.84 -0.26
C SER A 39 -3.13 -8.61 0.64
N VAL A 40 -4.16 -7.94 0.12
CA VAL A 40 -5.41 -7.67 0.85
C VAL A 40 -6.23 -8.96 1.02
N THR A 41 -6.36 -9.75 -0.05
CA THR A 41 -7.14 -10.99 -0.04
C THR A 41 -6.58 -12.02 0.95
N ASN A 42 -5.26 -12.11 1.06
CA ASN A 42 -4.58 -13.00 2.01
C ASN A 42 -4.37 -12.36 3.39
N GLN A 43 -5.02 -11.22 3.68
CA GLN A 43 -4.96 -10.50 4.96
C GLN A 43 -3.53 -10.13 5.39
N LYS A 44 -2.61 -9.97 4.42
CA LYS A 44 -1.23 -9.50 4.67
C LYS A 44 -1.19 -7.97 4.87
N SER A 45 -2.10 -7.27 4.21
CA SER A 45 -2.31 -5.83 4.33
C SER A 45 -3.79 -5.56 4.58
N GLU A 46 -4.10 -4.49 5.31
CA GLU A 46 -5.48 -4.09 5.63
C GLU A 46 -6.14 -3.35 4.45
N PHE A 47 -5.34 -2.58 3.71
CA PHE A 47 -5.77 -1.82 2.53
C PHE A 47 -4.79 -2.04 1.36
N GLY A 48 -5.23 -1.73 0.14
CA GLY A 48 -4.51 -1.90 -1.12
C GLY A 48 -4.89 -0.84 -2.13
#